data_AF-G5GH46-F1
#
_entry.id   AF-G5GH46-F1
#
_cell.length_a   1.000
_cell.length_b   1.000
_cell.length_c   1.000
_cell.angle_alpha   90.00
_cell.angle_beta   90.00
_cell.angle_gamma   90.00
#
_symmetry.space_group_name_H-M   'P 1'
#
loop_
_entity.id
_entity.type
_entity.pdbx_description
1 polymer ?
#
loop_
_entity_poly.entity_id
_entity_poly.type
_entity_poly.pdbx_seq_one_letter_code
_entity_poly.pdbx_strand_id
1 'polypeptide(L)'
;MQRAIEAAGIPTIIIAALPPVVRQNGTPRAVAPRVPMGANAGAPHDKEMQTAIVKAALEELLKISSAGQIVPLPYEYTAKV
;
A
#
# COMPACT_ATOMS: atom_id res chain seq x y z
N MET A 1 -4.68 -10.36 -10.85
CA MET A 1 -5.11 -10.87 -9.54
C MET A 1 -6.17 -9.97 -8.90
N GLN A 2 -5.86 -8.74 -8.45
CA GLN A 2 -6.81 -7.89 -7.69
C GLN A 2 -8.19 -7.73 -8.35
N ARG A 3 -8.26 -7.48 -9.66
CA ARG A 3 -9.55 -7.39 -10.38
C ARG A 3 -10.45 -8.62 -10.20
N ALA A 4 -9.87 -9.82 -10.19
CA ALA A 4 -10.64 -11.05 -10.00
C ALA A 4 -11.13 -11.22 -8.55
N ILE A 5 -10.34 -10.75 -7.57
CA ILE A 5 -10.71 -10.77 -6.15
C ILE A 5 -11.84 -9.77 -5.88
N GLU A 6 -11.75 -8.56 -6.44
CA GLU A 6 -12.80 -7.55 -6.30
C GLU A 6 -14.09 -7.93 -7.03
N ALA A 7 -14.00 -8.64 -8.16
CA ALA A 7 -15.17 -9.21 -8.83
C ALA A 7 -15.91 -10.25 -7.97
N ALA A 8 -15.22 -10.88 -7.00
CA ALA A 8 -15.81 -11.78 -6.01
C ALA A 8 -16.36 -11.04 -4.76
N GLY A 9 -16.35 -9.70 -4.76
CA GLY A 9 -16.87 -8.89 -3.66
C GLY A 9 -15.88 -8.67 -2.51
N ILE A 10 -14.60 -9.03 -2.67
CA ILE A 10 -13.56 -8.83 -1.65
C ILE A 10 -12.73 -7.59 -2.02
N PRO A 11 -12.77 -6.51 -1.22
CA PRO A 11 -12.04 -5.29 -1.53
C PRO A 11 -10.53 -5.49 -1.36
N THR A 12 -9.72 -4.88 -2.23
CA THR A 12 -8.25 -5.01 -2.17
C THR A 12 -7.55 -3.66 -2.10
N ILE A 13 -6.37 -3.62 -1.48
CA ILE A 13 -5.47 -2.47 -1.50
C ILE A 13 -4.02 -2.97 -1.51
N ILE A 14 -3.15 -2.27 -2.25
CA ILE A 14 -1.71 -2.55 -2.24
C ILE A 14 -0.97 -1.50 -1.40
N ILE A 15 0.03 -1.95 -0.65
CA ILE A 15 1.01 -1.06 -0.01
C ILE A 15 2.23 -1.02 -0.94
N ALA A 16 2.37 0.08 -1.67
CA ALA A 16 3.30 0.19 -2.79
C ALA A 16 4.60 0.91 -2.39
N ALA A 17 5.73 0.19 -2.47
CA ALA A 17 7.06 0.81 -2.47
C ALA A 17 7.40 1.49 -3.81
N LEU A 18 6.71 1.11 -4.90
CA LEU A 18 6.92 1.63 -6.26
C LEU A 18 5.59 2.12 -6.86
N PRO A 19 5.15 3.36 -6.56
CA PRO A 19 3.93 3.94 -7.11
C PRO A 19 3.80 3.89 -8.65
N PRO A 20 4.89 4.09 -9.44
CA PRO A 20 4.80 3.99 -10.90
C PRO A 20 4.38 2.59 -11.40
N VAL A 21 4.86 1.52 -10.74
CA VAL A 21 4.60 0.13 -11.15
C VAL A 21 3.15 -0.26 -10.89
N VAL A 22 2.59 0.09 -9.73
CA VAL A 22 1.20 -0.22 -9.41
C VAL A 22 0.21 0.58 -10.27
N ARG A 23 0.60 1.80 -10.68
CA ARG A 23 -0.14 2.59 -11.66
C ARG A 23 -0.15 1.90 -13.03
N GLN A 24 1.02 1.49 -13.53
CA GLN A 24 1.14 0.78 -14.82
C GLN A 24 0.32 -0.52 -14.83
N ASN A 25 0.28 -1.25 -13.72
CA ASN A 25 -0.48 -2.49 -13.60
C ASN A 25 -2.00 -2.30 -13.47
N GLY A 26 -2.47 -1.06 -13.33
CA GLY A 26 -3.88 -0.73 -13.18
C GLY A 26 -4.47 -1.28 -11.88
N THR A 27 -3.74 -1.16 -10.77
CA THR A 27 -4.24 -1.55 -9.44
C THR A 27 -5.46 -0.70 -9.06
N PRO A 28 -6.54 -1.31 -8.51
CA PRO A 28 -7.74 -0.58 -8.10
C PRO A 28 -7.48 0.48 -7.03
N ARG A 29 -6.68 0.16 -6.01
CA ARG A 29 -6.40 1.04 -4.86
C ARG A 29 -4.99 0.82 -4.33
N ALA A 30 -4.29 1.89 -3.97
CA ALA A 30 -2.97 1.80 -3.38
C ALA A 30 -2.72 2.86 -2.31
N VAL A 31 -1.86 2.51 -1.35
CA VAL A 31 -1.15 3.46 -0.49
C VAL A 31 0.34 3.41 -0.75
N ALA A 32 1.06 4.50 -0.48
CA ALA A 32 2.48 4.63 -0.77
C ALA A 32 3.27 5.25 0.39
N PRO A 33 3.82 4.43 1.32
CA PRO A 33 4.85 4.88 2.24
C PRO A 33 6.21 5.02 1.53
N ARG A 34 7.13 5.82 2.09
CA ARG A 34 8.51 6.00 1.57
C ARG A 34 9.43 4.92 2.11
N VAL A 35 9.40 3.74 1.51
CA VAL A 35 10.14 2.56 1.98
C VAL A 35 10.82 1.83 0.81
N PRO A 36 11.94 1.12 1.03
CA PRO A 36 12.57 0.32 -0.01
C PRO A 36 11.68 -0.86 -0.41
N MET A 37 11.87 -1.34 -1.63
CA MET A 37 11.23 -2.56 -2.10
C MET A 37 11.60 -3.73 -1.19
N GLY A 38 10.60 -4.50 -0.74
CA GLY A 38 10.77 -5.58 0.24
C GLY A 38 10.52 -5.16 1.69
N ALA A 39 10.40 -3.86 1.97
CA ALA A 39 10.04 -3.31 3.29
C ALA A 39 8.72 -2.52 3.23
N ASN A 40 7.76 -2.97 2.42
CA ASN A 40 6.51 -2.25 2.13
C ASN A 40 5.73 -1.86 3.39
N ALA A 41 5.79 -2.68 4.43
CA ALA A 41 5.13 -2.41 5.70
C ALA A 41 5.97 -1.55 6.67
N GLY A 42 7.23 -1.25 6.38
CA GLY A 42 8.10 -0.50 7.29
C GLY A 42 9.40 -1.23 7.62
N ALA A 43 10.19 -0.66 8.54
CA ALA A 43 11.51 -1.17 8.90
C ALA A 43 11.47 -2.59 9.50
N PRO A 44 12.52 -3.41 9.33
CA PRO A 44 12.64 -4.71 10.00
C PRO A 44 12.53 -4.56 11.52
N HIS A 45 11.75 -5.46 12.15
CA HIS A 45 11.50 -5.50 13.60
C HIS A 45 10.82 -4.26 14.22
N ASP A 46 10.47 -3.23 13.44
CA ASP A 46 9.67 -2.10 13.90
C ASP A 46 8.18 -2.42 13.83
N LYS A 47 7.69 -3.09 14.88
CA LYS A 47 6.28 -3.50 14.97
C LYS A 47 5.33 -2.31 14.99
N GLU A 48 5.76 -1.17 15.51
CA GLU A 48 4.92 0.03 15.62
C GLU A 48 4.66 0.61 14.25
N MET A 49 5.72 0.89 13.48
CA MET A 49 5.62 1.38 12.11
C MET A 49 4.87 0.37 11.21
N GLN A 50 5.17 -0.92 11.34
CA GLN A 50 4.49 -1.99 10.60
C GLN A 50 3.00 -2.02 10.85
N THR A 51 2.59 -1.95 12.11
CA THR A 51 1.18 -1.90 12.48
C THR A 51 0.52 -0.62 11.97
N ALA A 52 1.20 0.52 12.09
CA ALA A 52 0.68 1.82 11.69
C ALA A 52 0.45 1.91 10.16
N ILE A 53 1.39 1.40 9.35
CA ILE A 53 1.24 1.31 7.89
C ILE A 53 0.07 0.41 7.50
N VAL A 54 -0.04 -0.78 8.10
CA VAL A 54 -1.13 -1.71 7.78
C VAL A 54 -2.48 -1.13 8.15
N LYS A 55 -2.61 -0.50 9.33
CA LYS A 55 -3.85 0.17 9.74
C LYS A 55 -4.22 1.32 8.79
N ALA A 56 -3.27 2.19 8.45
CA ALA A 56 -3.51 3.28 7.52
C ALA A 56 -3.94 2.77 6.13
N ALA A 57 -3.36 1.68 5.65
CA ALA A 57 -3.78 1.03 4.40
C ALA A 57 -5.25 0.55 4.47
N LEU A 58 -5.64 -0.08 5.59
CA LEU A 58 -7.03 -0.54 5.78
C LEU A 58 -8.01 0.62 5.95
N GLU A 59 -7.60 1.73 6.56
CA GLU A 59 -8.42 2.94 6.61
C GLU A 59 -8.63 3.55 5.22
N GLU A 60 -7.58 3.62 4.40
CA GLU A 60 -7.70 4.11 3.03
C GLU A 60 -8.49 3.16 2.12
N LEU A 61 -8.50 1.85 2.40
CA LEU A 61 -9.36 0.88 1.70
C LEU A 61 -10.85 1.29 1.79
N LEU A 62 -11.25 1.85 2.94
CA LEU A 62 -12.62 2.31 3.19
C LEU A 62 -12.92 3.68 2.57
N LYS A 63 -11.91 4.54 2.43
CA LYS A 63 -12.05 5.93 1.94
C LYS A 63 -11.92 6.06 0.42
N ILE A 64 -11.06 5.27 -0.20
CA ILE A 64 -10.81 5.34 -1.64
C ILE A 64 -12.03 4.84 -2.41
N SER A 65 -12.74 5.77 -3.05
CA SER A 65 -13.95 5.51 -3.85
C SER A 65 -13.68 5.39 -5.35
N SER A 66 -12.55 5.91 -5.85
CA SER A 66 -12.18 5.86 -7.27
C SER A 66 -11.03 4.89 -7.54
N ALA A 67 -11.15 4.12 -8.62
CA ALA A 67 -10.11 3.20 -9.05
C ALA A 67 -8.83 3.95 -9.50
N GLY A 68 -7.67 3.35 -9.26
CA GLY A 68 -6.36 3.89 -9.64
C GLY A 68 -5.81 4.96 -8.69
N GLN A 69 -6.52 5.29 -7.61
CA GLN A 69 -6.05 6.25 -6.63
C GLN A 69 -4.88 5.66 -5.80
N ILE A 70 -3.83 6.47 -5.64
CA ILE A 70 -2.64 6.16 -4.85
C ILE A 70 -2.49 7.23 -3.78
N VAL A 71 -2.66 6.85 -2.52
CA VAL A 71 -2.60 7.78 -1.38
C VAL A 71 -1.22 7.70 -0.71
N PRO A 72 -0.44 8.79 -0.62
CA PRO A 72 0.82 8.78 0.10
C PRO A 72 0.58 8.62 1.61
N LEU A 73 1.43 7.86 2.29
CA LEU A 73 1.40 7.73 3.75
C LEU A 73 2.61 8.46 4.38
N PRO A 74 2.47 8.99 5.60
CA PRO A 74 3.51 9.76 6.28
C PRO A 74 4.58 8.88 6.95
N TYR A 75 4.91 7.72 6.38
CA TYR A 75 5.89 6.79 6.94
C TYR A 75 7.10 6.70 6.03
N GLU A 76 8.30 6.66 6.63
CA GLU A 76 9.55 6.62 5.91
C GLU A 76 10.55 5.67 6.59
N TYR A 77 11.20 4.82 5.78
CA TYR A 77 12.29 3.96 6.20
C TYR A 77 13.35 3.92 5.11
N THR A 78 14.61 4.15 5.48
CA THR A 78 15.77 4.02 4.59
C THR A 78 16.61 2.83 5.06
N ALA A 79 16.77 1.83 4.20
CA ALA A 79 17.67 0.71 4.49
C ALA A 79 19.13 1.19 4.49
N LYS A 80 19.91 0.72 5.47
CA LYS A 80 21.36 0.83 5.45
C LYS A 80 21.90 -0.41 4.76
N VAL A 81 22.64 -0.19 3.68
CA VAL A 81 23.33 -1.24 2.90
C VAL A 81 24.71 -1.46 3.48
#